data_AF-A0A0E0PK26-F1
#
_entry.id   AF-A0A0E0PK26-F1
#
_cell.length_a   1.000
_cell.length_b   1.000
_cell.length_c   1.000
_cell.angle_alpha   90.00
_cell.angle_beta   90.00
_cell.angle_gamma   90.00
#
_symmetry.space_group_name_H-M   'P 1'
#
loop_
_entity.id
_entity.type
_entity.pdbx_description
1 polymer ?
#
loop_
_entity_poly.entity_id
_entity_poly.type
_entity_poly.pdbx_seq_one_letter_code
_entity_poly.pdbx_strand_id
1 'polypeptide(L)' 'MTSLSITVMTLNLHEGEQPSESPNSWERRRDICVSVITSYSPTILCTQQGLRWQLDYLQQCLPAKMPVRCNR' A
#
# COMPACT_ATOMS: atom_id res chain seq x y z
N MET A 1 -25.60 -4.91 -20.73
CA MET A 1 -25.11 -5.18 -19.36
C MET A 1 -23.65 -4.74 -19.30
N THR A 2 -23.32 -3.73 -18.49
CA THR A 2 -21.92 -3.42 -18.21
C THR A 2 -21.37 -4.50 -17.29
N SER A 3 -20.39 -5.27 -17.77
CA SER A 3 -19.71 -6.27 -16.94
C SER A 3 -19.00 -5.57 -15.78
N LEU A 4 -19.26 -6.01 -14.55
CA LEU A 4 -18.55 -5.53 -13.38
C LEU A 4 -17.17 -6.22 -13.34
N SER A 5 -16.10 -5.44 -13.43
CA SER A 5 -14.73 -5.94 -13.26
C SER A 5 -14.19 -5.47 -11.92
N ILE A 6 -13.68 -6.41 -11.11
CA ILE A 6 -13.07 -6.13 -9.81
C ILE A 6 -11.59 -6.48 -9.92
N THR A 7 -10.73 -5.50 -9.68
CA THR A 7 -9.28 -5.71 -9.57
C THR A 7 -8.88 -5.76 -8.10
N VAL A 8 -8.07 -6.75 -7.74
CA VAL A 8 -7.60 -6.95 -6.36
C VAL A 8 -6.08 -6.94 -6.31
N MET A 9 -5.53 -6.37 -5.25
CA MET A 9 -4.09 -6.39 -4.96
C MET A 9 -3.87 -6.84 -3.52
N THR A 10 -2.95 -7.77 -3.33
CA THR A 10 -2.37 -8.08 -2.03
C THR A 10 -0.92 -7.62 -2.03
N LEU A 11 -0.55 -6.78 -1.07
CA LEU A 11 0.80 -6.20 -0.97
C LEU A 11 1.32 -6.27 0.46
N ASN A 12 2.40 -7.02 0.65
CA ASN A 12 3.15 -6.99 1.90
C ASN A 12 4.02 -5.72 1.94
N LEU A 13 3.83 -4.87 2.95
CA LEU A 13 4.57 -3.60 3.10
C LEU A 13 5.95 -3.78 3.71
N HIS A 14 6.22 -4.98 4.24
CA HIS A 14 7.41 -5.35 5.01
C HIS A 14 7.56 -4.52 6.30
N GLU A 15 8.20 -5.11 7.30
CA GLU A 15 8.37 -4.47 8.61
C GLU A 15 9.08 -3.12 8.46
N GLY A 16 8.47 -2.08 9.01
CA GLY A 16 8.93 -0.70 8.84
C GLY A 16 10.12 -0.31 9.70
N GLU A 17 10.38 -1.03 10.79
CA GLU A 17 11.52 -0.77 11.68
C GLU A 17 12.79 -1.37 11.09
N GLN A 18 13.39 -0.62 10.17
CA GLN A 18 14.75 -0.87 9.72
C GLN A 18 15.63 0.36 9.98
N PRO A 19 16.95 0.18 10.13
CA PRO A 19 17.88 1.30 10.18
C PRO A 19 17.67 2.25 9.00
N SER A 20 17.80 3.57 9.20
CA SER A 20 17.65 4.59 8.14
C SER A 20 18.56 4.36 6.95
N GLU A 21 19.76 3.83 7.22
CA GLU A 21 20.78 3.49 6.23
C GLU A 21 20.46 2.22 5.42
N SER A 22 19.49 1.42 5.87
CA SER A 22 19.06 0.24 5.12
C SER A 22 18.50 0.67 3.76
N PRO A 23 18.89 0.02 2.65
CA PRO A 23 18.24 0.25 1.36
C PRO A 23 16.75 -0.14 1.38
N ASN A 24 16.34 -0.97 2.35
CA ASN A 24 14.97 -1.45 2.53
C ASN A 24 14.21 -0.69 3.63
N SER A 25 14.73 0.44 4.12
CA SER A 25 13.98 1.32 5.01
C SER A 25 12.67 1.78 4.36
N TRP A 26 11.65 2.02 5.18
CA TRP A 26 10.34 2.43 4.66
C TRP A 26 10.44 3.73 3.88
N GLU A 27 11.24 4.70 4.35
CA GLU A 27 11.44 6.01 3.75
C GLU A 27 11.88 5.90 2.29
N ARG A 28 12.71 4.89 1.97
CA ARG A 28 13.20 4.64 0.60
C ARG A 28 12.19 3.92 -0.29
N ARG A 29 11.25 3.16 0.29
CA ARG A 29 10.32 2.31 -0.45
C ARG A 29 8.92 2.89 -0.59
N ARG A 30 8.50 3.79 0.30
CA ARG A 30 7.12 4.29 0.39
C ARG A 30 6.60 4.89 -0.92
N ASP A 31 7.45 5.60 -1.66
CA ASP A 31 7.07 6.25 -2.92
C ASP A 31 6.88 5.21 -4.04
N ILE A 32 7.70 4.15 -4.04
CA ILE A 32 7.54 3.01 -4.96
C ILE A 32 6.25 2.25 -4.64
N CYS A 33 5.92 2.03 -3.35
CA CYS A 33 4.66 1.43 -2.97
C CYS A 33 3.45 2.22 -3.51
N VAL A 34 3.46 3.55 -3.34
CA VAL A 34 2.42 4.43 -3.89
C VAL A 34 2.37 4.34 -5.41
N SER A 35 3.52 4.38 -6.09
CA SER A 35 3.61 4.29 -7.54
C SER A 35 3.03 2.98 -8.08
N VAL A 36 3.36 1.84 -7.47
CA VAL A 36 2.82 0.53 -7.86
C VAL A 36 1.30 0.49 -7.65
N ILE A 37 0.83 0.88 -6.48
CA ILE A 37 -0.60 0.85 -6.16
C ILE A 37 -1.40 1.74 -7.12
N THR A 38 -0.93 2.95 -7.39
CA THR A 38 -1.61 3.89 -8.29
C THR A 38 -1.55 3.46 -9.75
N SER A 39 -0.43 2.88 -10.21
CA SER A 39 -0.27 2.40 -11.59
C SER A 39 -1.24 1.26 -11.92
N TYR A 40 -1.48 0.36 -10.97
CA TYR A 40 -2.43 -0.75 -11.16
C TYR A 40 -3.87 -0.40 -10.75
N SER A 41 -4.08 0.65 -9.97
CA SER A 41 -5.40 1.14 -9.53
C SER A 41 -6.36 0.01 -9.11
N PRO A 42 -6.00 -0.83 -8.12
CA PRO A 42 -6.85 -1.93 -7.69
C PRO A 42 -8.16 -1.39 -7.09
N THR A 43 -9.27 -2.11 -7.30
CA THR A 43 -10.55 -1.82 -6.64
C THR A 43 -10.47 -2.12 -5.15
N ILE A 44 -9.73 -3.17 -4.77
CA ILE A 44 -9.51 -3.59 -3.38
C ILE A 44 -8.01 -3.78 -3.14
N LEU A 45 -7.47 -3.06 -2.16
CA LEU A 45 -6.09 -3.20 -1.68
C LEU A 45 -6.08 -3.85 -0.29
N CYS A 46 -5.46 -5.02 -0.20
CA CYS A 46 -5.19 -5.72 1.06
C CYS A 46 -3.69 -5.65 1.36
N THR A 47 -3.32 -5.22 2.57
CA THR A 47 -1.91 -5.15 2.98
C THR A 47 -1.55 -6.18 4.05
N GLN A 48 -0.28 -6.53 4.15
CA GLN A 48 0.29 -7.35 5.24
C GLN A 48 1.51 -6.65 5.84
N GLN A 49 1.82 -6.94 7.10
CA GLN A 49 2.94 -6.35 7.86
C GLN A 49 2.97 -4.80 7.81
N GLY A 50 1.80 -4.16 7.63
CA GLY A 50 1.68 -2.71 7.60
C GLY A 50 1.53 -2.14 9.00
N LEU A 51 2.55 -1.45 9.49
CA LEU A 51 2.46 -0.67 10.72
C LEU A 51 1.50 0.51 10.55
N ARG A 52 0.88 0.96 11.63
CA ARG A 52 -0.19 1.99 11.58
C ARG A 52 0.23 3.24 10.81
N TRP A 53 1.43 3.74 11.05
CA TRP A 53 1.98 4.93 10.40
C TRP A 53 2.31 4.73 8.90
N GLN A 54 2.65 3.49 8.48
CA GLN A 54 2.81 3.17 7.05
C GLN A 54 1.45 3.19 6.35
N LEU A 55 0.41 2.65 6.99
CA LEU A 55 -0.95 2.66 6.47
C LEU A 55 -1.52 4.09 6.41
N ASP A 56 -1.28 4.90 7.44
CA ASP A 56 -1.70 6.30 7.46
C ASP A 56 -1.03 7.10 6.34
N TYR A 57 0.26 6.87 6.06
CA TYR A 57 0.95 7.47 4.92
C TYR A 57 0.30 7.08 3.59
N LEU A 58 0.07 5.77 3.37
CA LEU A 58 -0.58 5.30 2.14
C LEU A 58 -1.98 5.90 1.99
N GLN A 59 -2.76 5.98 3.07
CA GLN A 59 -4.10 6.58 3.02
C GLN A 59 -4.08 8.08 2.68
N GLN A 60 -3.04 8.82 3.06
CA GLN A 60 -2.87 10.24 2.68
C GLN A 60 -2.46 10.41 1.21
N CYS A 61 -1.67 9.47 0.68
CA CYS A 61 -1.17 9.54 -0.70
C CYS A 61 -2.18 8.99 -1.73
N LEU A 62 -3.04 8.05 -1.33
CA LEU A 62 -3.95 7.35 -2.23
C LEU A 62 -5.30 8.07 -2.33
N PRO A 63 -6.02 7.93 -3.47
CA PRO A 63 -7.33 8.56 -3.63
C PRO A 63 -8.31 8.13 -2.52
N ALA A 64 -9.11 9.09 -2.03
CA ALA A 64 -10.02 8.93 -0.87
C ALA A 64 -11.04 7.76 -0.98
N LYS A 65 -11.19 7.13 -2.14
CA LYS A 65 -12.08 6.00 -2.37
C LYS A 65 -11.44 4.63 -2.14
N MET A 66 -10.13 4.55 -1.91
CA MET A 66 -9.44 3.27 -1.72
C MET A 66 -9.18 3.00 -0.23
N PRO A 67 -10.01 2.18 0.43
CA PRO A 67 -9.76 1.79 1.82
C PRO A 67 -8.51 0.90 1.88
N VAL A 68 -7.51 1.33 2.65
CA VAL A 68 -6.32 0.52 2.94
C VAL A 68 -6.57 -0.28 4.22
N ARG A 69 -6.61 -1.60 4.12
CA ARG A 69 -6.75 -2.49 5.30
C ARG A 69 -5.58 -3.45 5.38
N CYS A 70 -4.98 -3.52 6.57
CA CYS A 70 -3.98 -4.53 6.87
C CYS A 70 -4.64 -5.77 7.45
N ASN A 71 -4.37 -6.92 6.83
CA ASN A 71 -4.67 -8.22 7.42
C ASN A 71 -3.55 -8.52 8.42
N ARG A 72 -3.91 -8.73 9.70
CA ARG A 72 -2.98 -9.24 10.72
C ARG A 72 -2.99 -10.76 10.71
#